data_AF-A0AAW9W902-F1
#
_entry.id   AF-A0AAW9W902-F1
#
_cell.length_a   1.000
_cell.length_b   1.000
_cell.length_c   1.000
_cell.angle_alpha   90.00
_cell.angle_beta   90.00
_cell.angle_gamma   90.00
#
_symmetry.space_group_name_H-M   'P 1'
#
loop_
_entity.id
_entity.type
_entity.pdbx_description
1 polymer ?
#
loop_
_entity_poly.entity_id
_entity_poly.type
_entity_poly.pdbx_seq_one_letter_code
_entity_poly.pdbx_strand_id
1 'polypeptide(L)'
;VYMLEYLEGQSIVKQLDAYQKMTALRKIENKYVKDPADGNDVYATNVVKNLTEDEAKKLTSFDSLIDNNILSAREYKAGTYERNGYFTIKLFAP
;
A
#
# COMPACT_ATOMS: atom_id res chain seq x y z
N VAL A 1 -10.89 -6.61 13.40
CA VAL A 1 -10.24 -5.80 12.35
C VAL A 1 -10.54 -6.39 10.97
N TYR A 2 -10.09 -7.62 10.66
CA TYR A 2 -10.26 -8.24 9.33
C TYR A 2 -11.65 -8.19 8.67
N MET A 3 -12.75 -8.42 9.41
CA MET A 3 -14.09 -8.34 8.82
C MET A 3 -14.41 -6.93 8.29
N LEU A 4 -13.97 -5.88 8.99
CA LEU A 4 -14.18 -4.50 8.55
C LEU A 4 -13.33 -4.17 7.32
N GLU A 5 -12.07 -4.60 7.32
CA GLU A 5 -11.15 -4.41 6.18
C GLU A 5 -11.65 -5.15 4.93
N TYR A 6 -12.19 -6.36 5.11
CA TYR A 6 -12.81 -7.12 4.03
C TYR A 6 -14.03 -6.39 3.45
N LEU A 7 -14.93 -5.88 4.29
CA LEU A 7 -16.10 -5.12 3.84
C LEU A 7 -15.69 -3.83 3.13
N GLU A 8 -14.66 -3.14 3.63
CA GLU A 8 -14.10 -1.96 2.98
C GLU A 8 -13.49 -2.30 1.61
N GLY A 9 -12.65 -3.33 1.53
CA GLY A 9 -12.06 -3.77 0.26
C GLY A 9 -13.12 -4.20 -0.76
N GLN A 10 -14.17 -4.91 -0.32
CA GLN A 10 -15.32 -5.25 -1.16
C GLN A 10 -16.07 -4.01 -1.67
N SER A 11 -16.24 -3.00 -0.82
CA SER A 11 -16.85 -1.73 -1.21
C SER A 11 -16.00 -1.01 -2.27
N ILE A 12 -14.69 -0.92 -2.06
CA ILE A 12 -13.75 -0.27 -2.98
C ILE A 12 -13.79 -0.90 -4.38
N VAL A 13 -13.70 -2.23 -4.47
CA VAL A 13 -13.63 -2.90 -5.79
C VAL A 13 -14.95 -2.84 -6.54
N LYS A 14 -16.09 -2.84 -5.84
CA LYS A 14 -17.43 -2.85 -6.42
C LYS A 14 -17.98 -1.46 -6.75
N GLN A 15 -17.65 -0.44 -5.94
CA GLN A 15 -18.31 0.86 -5.99
C GLN A 15 -17.43 1.98 -6.56
N LEU A 16 -16.10 1.85 -6.50
CA LEU A 16 -15.20 2.90 -6.97
C LEU A 16 -14.70 2.67 -8.39
N ASP A 17 -14.61 3.74 -9.16
CA ASP A 17 -13.93 3.76 -10.45
C ASP A 17 -12.40 3.83 -10.29
N ALA A 18 -11.66 3.76 -11.40
CA ALA A 18 -10.20 3.75 -11.39
C ALA A 18 -9.59 5.05 -10.81
N TYR A 19 -10.15 6.22 -11.10
CA TYR A 19 -9.64 7.51 -10.61
C TYR A 19 -9.90 7.68 -9.12
N GLN A 20 -11.07 7.25 -8.65
CA GLN A 20 -11.41 7.21 -7.23
C GLN A 20 -10.48 6.24 -6.48
N LYS A 21 -10.21 5.05 -7.06
CA LYS A 21 -9.23 4.09 -6.51
C LYS A 21 -7.84 4.69 -6.41
N MET A 22 -7.36 5.42 -7.41
CA MET A 22 -6.06 6.11 -7.36
C MET A 22 -5.94 7.12 -6.22
N THR A 23 -7.07 7.70 -5.80
CA THR A 23 -7.12 8.66 -4.68
C THR A 23 -7.22 7.96 -3.33
N ALA A 24 -8.03 6.89 -3.27
CA ALA A 24 -8.32 6.15 -2.04
C ALA A 24 -7.23 5.15 -1.65
N LEU A 25 -6.41 4.70 -2.60
CA LEU A 25 -5.47 3.60 -2.43
C LEU A 25 -4.04 4.00 -2.81
N ARG A 26 -3.09 3.23 -2.28
CA ARG A 26 -1.66 3.29 -2.58
C ARG A 26 -1.12 1.89 -2.82
N LYS A 27 0.08 1.82 -3.38
CA LYS A 27 0.87 0.60 -3.46
C LYS A 27 2.05 0.68 -2.52
N ILE A 28 2.31 -0.39 -1.77
CA ILE A 28 3.53 -0.52 -0.97
C ILE A 28 4.50 -1.47 -1.67
N GLU A 29 5.75 -1.06 -1.78
CA GLU A 29 6.83 -1.84 -2.39
C GLU A 29 8.06 -1.85 -1.47
N ASN A 30 8.90 -2.85 -1.64
CA ASN A 30 10.19 -2.95 -0.96
C ASN A 30 11.30 -2.40 -1.86
N LYS A 31 12.13 -1.50 -1.31
CA LYS A 31 13.32 -0.98 -1.95
C LYS A 31 14.56 -1.43 -1.17
N TYR A 32 15.48 -2.08 -1.86
CA TYR A 32 16.76 -2.49 -1.33
C TYR A 32 17.78 -1.38 -1.53
N VAL A 33 18.48 -1.00 -0.47
CA VAL A 33 19.52 0.02 -0.49
C VAL A 33 20.69 -0.52 0.33
N LYS A 34 21.91 -0.31 -0.16
CA LYS A 34 23.13 -0.70 0.54
C LYS A 34 23.17 -0.03 1.92
N ASP A 35 23.27 -0.83 2.97
CA ASP A 35 23.38 -0.33 4.32
C ASP A 35 24.81 0.21 4.55
N PRO A 36 24.98 1.47 4.97
CA PRO A 36 26.31 2.02 5.24
C PRO A 36 27.02 1.35 6.43
N ALA A 37 26.30 0.68 7.33
CA ALA A 37 26.89 0.06 8.52
C ALA A 37 27.58 -1.28 8.24
N ASP A 38 27.01 -2.14 7.40
CA ASP A 38 27.55 -3.47 7.09
C ASP A 38 27.87 -3.69 5.59
N GLY A 39 27.47 -2.77 4.72
CA GLY A 39 27.70 -2.84 3.28
C GLY A 39 26.80 -3.84 2.55
N ASN A 40 25.80 -4.45 3.20
CA ASN A 40 24.88 -5.39 2.56
C ASN A 40 23.68 -4.67 1.94
N ASP A 41 23.05 -5.29 0.93
CA ASP A 41 21.87 -4.80 0.22
C ASP A 41 20.64 -5.71 0.40
N VAL A 42 20.68 -6.61 1.39
CA VAL A 42 19.59 -7.57 1.67
C VAL A 42 18.42 -6.97 2.44
N TYR A 43 18.59 -5.81 3.07
CA TYR A 43 17.55 -5.17 3.88
C TYR A 43 16.66 -4.27 3.02
N ALA A 44 15.35 -4.44 3.16
CA ALA A 44 14.35 -3.64 2.47
C ALA A 44 13.92 -2.43 3.30
N THR A 45 13.67 -1.33 2.60
CA THR A 45 12.97 -0.14 3.08
C THR A 45 11.61 -0.07 2.38
N ASN A 46 10.53 0.28 3.08
CA ASN A 46 9.22 0.37 2.46
C ASN A 46 9.06 1.68 1.68
N VAL A 47 8.41 1.60 0.52
CA VAL A 47 8.07 2.76 -0.30
C VAL A 47 6.59 2.70 -0.62
N VAL A 48 5.85 3.73 -0.22
CA VAL A 48 4.44 3.90 -0.56
C VAL A 48 4.34 4.82 -1.76
N LYS A 49 3.70 4.35 -2.84
CA LYS A 49 3.55 5.06 -4.10
C LYS A 49 2.08 5.30 -4.43
N ASN A 50 1.82 6.34 -5.20
CA ASN A 50 0.53 6.53 -5.85
C ASN A 50 0.33 5.45 -6.91
N LEU A 51 -0.92 5.01 -7.09
CA LEU A 51 -1.26 4.08 -8.17
C LEU A 51 -1.24 4.78 -9.51
N THR A 52 -0.77 4.07 -10.52
CA THR A 52 -1.05 4.41 -11.92
C THR A 52 -2.48 4.04 -12.29
N GLU A 53 -3.02 4.65 -13.34
CA GLU A 53 -4.36 4.31 -13.83
C GLU A 53 -4.47 2.83 -14.23
N ASP A 54 -3.42 2.30 -14.86
CA ASP A 54 -3.37 0.89 -15.29
C ASP A 54 -3.33 -0.08 -14.11
N GLU A 55 -2.63 0.27 -13.02
CA GLU A 55 -2.66 -0.51 -11.78
C GLU A 55 -4.05 -0.45 -11.14
N ALA A 56 -4.67 0.73 -11.07
CA ALA A 56 -6.00 0.88 -10.49
C ALA A 56 -7.08 0.10 -11.26
N LYS A 57 -6.97 0.03 -12.59
CA LYS A 57 -7.88 -0.77 -13.43
C LYS A 57 -7.75 -2.28 -13.20
N LYS A 58 -6.60 -2.77 -12.73
CA LYS A 58 -6.40 -4.18 -12.39
C LYS A 58 -7.04 -4.57 -11.06
N LEU A 59 -7.44 -3.61 -10.23
CA LEU A 59 -8.04 -3.84 -8.92
C LEU A 59 -9.54 -4.15 -9.04
N THR A 60 -9.85 -5.36 -9.51
CA THR A 60 -11.21 -5.81 -9.86
C THR A 60 -11.83 -6.77 -8.84
N SER A 61 -11.03 -7.35 -7.95
CA SER A 61 -11.47 -8.26 -6.89
C SER A 61 -10.80 -7.93 -5.56
N PHE A 62 -11.36 -8.43 -4.45
CA PHE A 62 -10.72 -8.28 -3.15
C PHE A 62 -9.30 -8.89 -3.15
N ASP A 63 -9.14 -10.08 -3.74
CA ASP A 63 -7.84 -10.75 -3.85
C ASP A 63 -6.83 -9.92 -4.65
N SER A 64 -7.27 -9.20 -5.69
CA SER A 64 -6.39 -8.32 -6.46
C SER A 64 -5.81 -7.18 -5.61
N LEU A 65 -6.47 -6.75 -4.53
CA LEU A 65 -5.90 -5.77 -3.59
C LEU A 65 -4.72 -6.37 -2.82
N ILE A 66 -4.83 -7.64 -2.42
CA ILE A 66 -3.78 -8.36 -1.70
C ILE A 66 -2.61 -8.64 -2.63
N ASP A 67 -2.87 -9.25 -3.79
CA ASP A 67 -1.83 -9.66 -4.75
C ASP A 67 -1.02 -8.48 -5.30
N ASN A 68 -1.63 -7.29 -5.36
CA ASN A 68 -0.97 -6.07 -5.84
C ASN A 68 -0.37 -5.21 -4.71
N ASN A 69 -0.34 -5.70 -3.47
CA ASN A 69 0.22 -5.01 -2.30
C ASN A 69 -0.38 -3.61 -2.09
N ILE A 70 -1.71 -3.55 -2.01
CA ILE A 70 -2.48 -2.31 -1.91
C ILE A 70 -2.79 -1.98 -0.44
N LEU A 71 -2.76 -0.69 -0.11
CA LEU A 71 -3.17 -0.16 1.19
C LEU A 71 -3.97 1.15 1.04
N SER A 72 -4.69 1.52 2.09
CA SER A 72 -5.49 2.75 2.18
C SER A 72 -4.61 4.01 2.19
N ALA A 73 -5.03 5.02 1.45
CA ALA A 73 -4.38 6.32 1.40
C ALA A 73 -4.69 7.21 2.63
N ARG A 74 -5.66 6.84 3.48
CA ARG A 74 -6.18 7.70 4.56
C ARG A 74 -5.11 8.14 5.54
N GLU A 75 -4.29 7.20 6.00
CA GLU A 75 -3.31 7.43 7.07
C GLU A 75 -1.87 7.17 6.62
N TYR A 76 -1.68 6.61 5.43
CA TYR A 76 -0.35 6.30 4.87
C TYR A 76 -0.04 7.22 3.70
N LYS A 77 0.89 8.16 3.93
CA LYS A 77 1.33 9.14 2.93
C LYS A 77 2.24 8.47 1.90
N ALA A 78 2.19 8.95 0.66
CA ALA A 78 3.17 8.55 -0.34
C ALA A 78 4.56 9.04 0.08
N GLY A 79 5.57 8.18 -0.07
CA GLY A 79 6.92 8.46 0.39
C GLY A 79 7.73 7.20 0.67
N THR A 80 9.01 7.40 0.93
CA THR A 80 9.89 6.35 1.46
C THR A 80 9.80 6.37 2.98
N TYR A 81 9.56 5.20 3.57
CA TYR A 81 9.50 5.00 5.01
C TYR A 81 10.83 4.39 5.46
N GLU A 82 11.66 5.19 6.13
CA GLU A 82 13.01 4.79 6.53
C GLU A 82 13.03 3.56 7.43
N ARG A 83 14.13 2.80 7.37
CA ARG A 83 14.36 1.72 8.34
C ARG A 83 14.64 2.35 9.71
N ASN A 84 14.23 1.67 10.77
CA ASN A 84 14.41 2.10 12.18
C ASN A 84 13.71 3.43 12.54
N GLY A 85 12.71 3.85 11.76
CA GLY A 85 11.86 4.99 12.10
C GLY A 85 10.70 4.63 13.04
N TYR A 86 10.16 5.65 13.72
CA TYR A 86 8.99 5.50 14.61
C TYR A 86 7.70 5.49 13.78
N PHE A 87 7.35 4.33 13.22
CA PHE A 87 6.12 4.14 12.47
C PHE A 87 5.17 3.20 13.21
N THR A 88 3.87 3.51 13.19
CA THR A 88 2.83 2.69 13.81
C THR A 88 1.72 2.47 12.81
N ILE A 89 1.36 1.20 12.61
CA ILE A 89 0.21 0.82 11.78
C ILE A 89 -1.08 1.29 12.45
N LYS A 90 -2.01 1.85 11.66
CA LYS A 90 -3.27 2.37 12.19
C LYS A 90 -4.31 1.27 12.23
N LEU A 91 -5.06 1.20 13.33
CA LEU A 91 -6.06 0.16 13.59
C LEU A 91 -7.20 0.10 12.55
N PHE A 92 -7.50 1.22 11.89
CA PHE A 92 -8.62 1.36 10.93
C PHE A 92 -8.18 1.94 9.57
N ALA A 93 -6.91 1.76 9.21
CA ALA A 93 -6.41 2.02 7.86
C ALA A 93 -5.93 0.69 7.26
N PRO A 94 -6.81 -0.02 6.53
CA PRO A 94 -6.46 -1.29 5.88
C PRO A 94 -5.39 -1.10 4.80
#